data_AF-A0A944A8Z4-F1
#
_entry.id   AF-A0A944A8Z4-F1
#
_cell.length_a   1.000
_cell.length_b   1.000
_cell.length_c   1.000
_cell.angle_alpha   90.00
_cell.angle_beta   90.00
_cell.angle_gamma   90.00
#
_symmetry.space_group_name_H-M   'P 1'
#
loop_
_entity.id
_entity.type
_entity.pdbx_description
1 polymer ?
#
loop_
_entity_poly.entity_id
_entity_poly.type
_entity_poly.pdbx_seq_one_letter_code
_entity_poly.pdbx_strand_id
1 'polypeptide(L)'
;MKTMFAILFSLLAMRSFAEDVAPSLGDELSAMRTRIEKAFRRVLAEESLSCAIIGTVTHVERTFFFLQGNDAALKVFSKGRPQLKVGDRIQVSGKPSIEGGRIVFNAEKVEKLGTSSLPGARKAGADDLTFVAFSRDDYARDINWRVVEVKGRAIGLTESGFAMDINDLPVTVVIDKVPSFLSDSAQTRPIVKVKGVAELILDQSSIIDASRWVMGVKVYVAGLEDVVLEPDLIYLANKHDVRLRIAVVGAFVLLGALVLVLAFYGIRQARNRLRSQILMGERKRMADDLHDTIEQHIVGAGILLQLGKLKEVADVLLRAKKEMRDIVWGLKNDDMMRLSPAEMIRQYVREENKKGMYRIDCKLSGLPEKLDARLMRDLSLILREAVGNALKHASARKIAIVSEPNGAGGWLLRVSNDGKPYDPSTALGVDQGHFGVEGMKARARRLGAKLSLCHDGHRTVLTLEKQ
;
A
#
# COMPACT_ATOMS: atom_id res chain seq x y z
N MET A 1 49.37 40.38 40.41
CA MET A 1 48.10 40.00 39.74
C MET A 1 47.75 40.85 38.49
N LYS A 2 47.68 42.19 38.57
CA LYS A 2 47.44 43.06 37.39
C LYS A 2 48.54 42.97 36.31
N THR A 3 49.80 42.83 36.71
CA THR A 3 50.96 42.67 35.81
C THR A 3 51.02 41.31 35.12
N MET A 4 50.49 40.27 35.77
CA MET A 4 50.45 38.89 35.26
C MET A 4 49.38 38.72 34.18
N PHE A 5 48.23 39.40 34.35
CA PHE A 5 47.23 39.55 33.29
C PHE A 5 47.75 40.40 32.12
N ALA A 6 48.55 41.44 32.38
CA ALA A 6 49.16 42.24 31.32
C ALA A 6 50.12 41.42 30.43
N ILE A 7 50.92 40.52 31.00
CA ILE A 7 51.80 39.61 30.25
C ILE A 7 51.00 38.59 29.43
N LEU A 8 49.92 38.03 30.01
CA LEU A 8 48.98 37.17 29.28
C LEU A 8 48.35 37.93 28.11
N PHE A 9 47.97 39.20 28.31
CA PHE A 9 47.44 40.10 27.29
C PHE A 9 48.48 40.49 26.23
N SER A 10 49.75 40.69 26.59
CA SER A 10 50.82 40.96 25.63
C SER A 10 51.09 39.76 24.71
N LEU A 11 50.95 38.54 25.24
CA LEU A 11 51.06 37.30 24.47
C LEU A 11 49.87 37.07 23.53
N LEU A 12 48.67 37.50 23.95
CA LEU A 12 47.46 37.48 23.11
C LEU A 12 47.43 38.59 22.07
N ALA A 13 47.99 39.76 22.36
CA ALA A 13 48.16 40.87 21.41
C ALA A 13 49.16 40.54 20.30
N MET A 14 50.18 39.70 20.56
CA MET A 14 51.11 39.21 19.52
C MET A 14 50.44 38.29 18.48
N ARG A 15 49.22 37.79 18.73
CA ARG A 15 48.43 37.00 17.77
C ARG A 15 47.95 37.82 16.58
N SER A 16 47.71 39.12 16.77
CA SER A 16 47.40 40.06 15.67
C SER A 16 48.56 40.20 14.67
N PHE A 17 49.78 39.75 15.03
CA PHE A 17 50.97 39.85 14.19
C PHE A 17 51.27 38.57 13.39
N ALA A 18 50.62 37.45 13.72
CA ALA A 18 50.91 36.14 13.13
C ALA A 18 49.96 35.76 11.97
N GLU A 19 48.97 36.60 11.64
CA GLU A 19 48.01 36.35 10.56
C GLU A 19 48.60 36.55 9.14
N ASP A 20 49.81 37.10 9.00
CA ASP A 20 50.41 37.44 7.70
C ASP A 20 51.62 36.59 7.25
N VAL A 21 52.11 35.63 8.04
CA VAL A 21 53.42 35.00 7.75
C VAL A 21 53.38 33.47 7.77
N ALA A 22 53.22 32.92 6.56
CA ALA A 22 53.73 31.65 6.01
C ALA A 22 53.74 30.33 6.84
N PRO A 23 53.33 29.19 6.25
CA PRO A 23 53.28 27.86 6.89
C PRO A 23 54.64 27.21 7.27
N SER A 24 55.78 27.91 7.15
CA SER A 24 57.11 27.41 7.54
C SER A 24 57.49 27.65 9.01
N LEU A 25 56.57 28.14 9.83
CA LEU A 25 56.80 28.61 11.21
C LEU A 25 56.61 27.55 12.32
N GLY A 26 56.36 26.28 11.98
CA GLY A 26 56.02 25.24 12.95
C GLY A 26 57.05 25.03 14.07
N ASP A 27 58.34 24.96 13.72
CA ASP A 27 59.41 24.74 14.69
C ASP A 27 59.68 25.98 15.56
N GLU A 28 59.58 27.18 14.99
CA GLU A 28 59.75 28.45 15.72
C GLU A 28 58.58 28.72 16.69
N LEU A 29 57.35 28.40 16.30
CA LEU A 29 56.17 28.49 17.16
C LEU A 29 56.21 27.46 18.30
N SER A 30 56.72 26.25 18.06
CA SER A 30 56.94 25.24 19.10
C SER A 30 58.02 25.66 20.11
N ALA A 31 59.11 26.25 19.61
CA ALA A 31 60.15 26.84 20.47
C ALA A 31 59.62 28.04 21.26
N MET A 32 58.77 28.88 20.66
CA MET A 32 58.10 30.01 21.32
C MET A 32 57.17 29.53 22.43
N ARG A 33 56.32 28.52 22.16
CA ARG A 33 55.47 27.86 23.16
C ARG A 33 56.29 27.37 24.34
N THR A 34 57.37 26.65 24.07
CA THR A 34 58.24 26.11 25.13
C THR A 34 58.85 27.24 25.96
N ARG A 35 59.23 28.37 25.33
CA ARG A 35 59.76 29.55 26.03
C ARG A 35 58.70 30.24 26.88
N ILE A 36 57.48 30.40 26.38
CA ILE A 36 56.35 31.00 27.10
C ILE A 36 55.93 30.12 28.28
N GLU A 37 55.74 28.82 28.05
CA GLU A 37 55.45 27.85 29.12
C GLU A 37 56.55 27.86 30.18
N LYS A 38 57.83 27.90 29.76
CA LYS A 38 58.97 27.95 30.68
C LYS A 38 59.03 29.27 31.45
N ALA A 39 58.76 30.41 30.80
CA ALA A 39 58.69 31.72 31.45
C ALA A 39 57.53 31.79 32.45
N PHE A 40 56.36 31.26 32.08
CA PHE A 40 55.20 31.23 32.97
C PHE A 40 55.40 30.26 34.13
N ARG A 41 55.93 29.05 33.89
CA ARG A 41 56.33 28.12 34.95
C ARG A 41 57.38 28.74 35.87
N ARG A 42 58.30 29.52 35.32
CA ARG A 42 59.30 30.25 36.11
C ARG A 42 58.67 31.33 36.97
N VAL A 43 57.71 32.12 36.46
CA VAL A 43 56.95 33.10 37.26
C VAL A 43 56.13 32.41 38.36
N LEU A 44 55.44 31.30 38.03
CA LEU A 44 54.70 30.50 39.00
C LEU A 44 55.59 29.78 40.04
N ALA A 45 56.87 29.54 39.73
CA ALA A 45 57.83 28.88 40.60
C ALA A 45 58.67 29.86 41.45
N GLU A 46 59.00 31.04 40.90
CA GLU A 46 59.76 32.10 41.58
C GLU A 46 58.88 32.88 42.57
N GLU A 47 57.60 33.13 42.24
CA GLU A 47 56.62 33.63 43.19
C GLU A 47 55.92 32.42 43.82
N SER A 48 56.25 32.07 45.07
CA SER A 48 55.55 31.05 45.86
C SER A 48 54.11 31.48 46.21
N LEU A 49 53.29 31.74 45.20
CA LEU A 49 51.92 32.23 45.28
C LEU A 49 50.99 31.07 45.65
N SER A 50 51.05 30.67 46.92
CA SER A 50 49.88 30.03 47.52
C SER A 50 48.76 31.06 47.55
N CYS A 51 47.70 30.84 46.79
CA CYS A 51 46.52 31.70 46.82
C CYS A 51 45.29 30.91 47.29
N ALA A 52 44.27 31.63 47.73
CA ALA A 52 43.00 31.05 48.12
C ALA A 52 41.93 31.45 47.11
N ILE A 53 41.18 30.47 46.62
CA ILE A 53 40.03 30.67 45.74
C ILE A 53 38.77 30.20 46.43
N ILE A 54 37.66 30.90 46.19
CA ILE A 54 36.35 30.58 46.75
C ILE A 54 35.39 30.30 45.62
N GLY A 55 34.59 29.24 45.75
CA GLY A 55 33.54 28.93 44.78
C GLY A 55 32.59 27.86 45.28
N THR A 56 31.71 27.44 44.40
CA THR A 56 30.75 26.35 44.63
C THR A 56 31.21 25.11 43.88
N VAL A 57 31.23 23.96 44.55
CA VAL A 57 31.57 22.67 43.95
C VAL A 57 30.45 22.25 43.01
N THR A 58 30.75 22.07 41.73
CA THR A 58 29.77 21.73 40.69
C THR A 58 29.78 20.25 40.33
N HIS A 59 30.91 19.58 40.47
CA HIS A 59 31.05 18.13 40.30
C HIS A 59 32.30 17.62 41.01
N VAL A 60 32.30 16.37 41.49
CA VAL A 60 33.38 15.78 42.28
C VAL A 60 33.80 14.44 41.69
N GLU A 61 35.09 14.30 41.42
CA GLU A 61 35.72 13.07 40.96
C GLU A 61 36.68 12.51 42.01
N ARG A 62 37.31 11.36 41.70
CA ARG A 62 38.23 10.69 42.64
C ARG A 62 39.49 11.50 42.97
N THR A 63 40.00 12.30 42.05
CA THR A 63 41.28 13.04 42.21
C THR A 63 41.17 14.52 41.90
N PHE A 64 40.00 14.99 41.48
CA PHE A 64 39.74 16.38 41.18
C PHE A 64 38.26 16.72 41.42
N PHE A 65 37.94 18.00 41.42
CA PHE A 65 36.58 18.50 41.42
C PHE A 65 36.54 19.80 40.61
N PHE A 66 35.34 20.18 40.17
CA PHE A 66 35.13 21.45 39.51
C PHE A 66 34.58 22.47 40.51
N LEU A 67 35.16 23.67 40.47
CA LEU A 67 34.81 24.78 41.33
C LEU A 67 34.39 25.96 40.47
N GLN A 68 33.17 26.46 40.65
CA GLN A 68 32.65 27.60 39.90
C GLN A 68 32.41 28.79 40.82
N GLY A 69 33.04 29.91 40.48
CA GLY A 69 32.77 31.24 41.05
C GLY A 69 31.77 32.02 40.20
N ASN A 70 31.69 33.34 40.42
CA ASN A 70 30.78 34.20 39.67
C ASN A 70 31.20 34.34 38.20
N ASP A 71 32.48 34.62 37.96
CA ASP A 71 32.99 34.98 36.62
C ASP A 71 33.82 33.88 35.96
N ALA A 72 34.22 32.84 36.70
CA ALA A 72 35.12 31.80 36.22
C ALA A 72 34.83 30.44 36.85
N ALA A 73 35.28 29.40 36.19
CA ALA A 73 35.30 28.04 36.72
C ALA A 73 36.71 27.45 36.59
N LEU A 74 37.06 26.55 37.51
CA LEU A 74 38.37 25.96 37.62
C LEU A 74 38.25 24.46 37.90
N LYS A 75 39.14 23.69 37.27
CA LYS A 75 39.42 22.31 37.68
C LYS A 75 40.44 22.34 38.81
N VAL A 76 40.08 21.70 39.92
CA VAL A 76 40.90 21.65 41.12
C VAL A 76 41.31 20.21 41.39
N PHE A 77 42.61 19.93 41.36
CA PHE A 77 43.17 18.64 41.73
C PHE A 77 43.37 18.55 43.24
N SER A 78 43.12 17.38 43.80
CA SER A 78 43.28 17.10 45.21
C SER A 78 44.07 15.81 45.42
N LYS A 79 44.84 15.75 46.52
CA LYS A 79 45.51 14.51 46.94
C LYS A 79 44.49 13.55 47.54
N GLY A 80 43.95 12.67 46.71
CA GLY A 80 42.94 11.68 47.09
C GLY A 80 41.50 12.17 46.89
N ARG A 81 40.53 11.33 47.31
CA ARG A 81 39.11 11.61 47.10
C ARG A 81 38.63 12.75 48.02
N PRO A 82 38.22 13.90 47.47
CA PRO A 82 37.71 14.99 48.29
C PRO A 82 36.44 14.54 49.01
N GLN A 83 36.35 14.74 50.33
CA GLN A 83 35.10 14.55 51.07
C GLN A 83 34.16 15.76 50.89
N LEU A 84 33.80 16.03 49.64
CA LEU A 84 32.99 17.18 49.23
C LEU A 84 31.69 16.69 48.59
N LYS A 85 30.64 17.52 48.67
CA LYS A 85 29.39 17.30 47.94
C LYS A 85 29.17 18.41 46.92
N VAL A 86 28.49 18.06 45.83
CA VAL A 86 27.99 19.05 44.86
C VAL A 86 27.10 20.06 45.59
N GLY A 87 27.32 21.35 45.34
CA GLY A 87 26.68 22.46 46.06
C GLY A 87 27.42 22.95 47.30
N ASP A 88 28.50 22.30 47.74
CA ASP A 88 29.34 22.81 48.82
C ASP A 88 30.04 24.11 48.38
N ARG A 89 29.92 25.16 49.20
CA ARG A 89 30.69 26.39 49.02
C ARG A 89 31.98 26.26 49.83
N ILE A 90 33.11 26.35 49.14
CA ILE A 90 34.41 26.04 49.74
C ILE A 90 35.45 27.12 49.42
N GLN A 91 36.44 27.21 50.30
CA GLN A 91 37.69 27.89 50.06
C GLN A 91 38.78 26.85 49.82
N VAL A 92 39.51 27.00 48.74
CA VAL A 92 40.65 26.14 48.39
C VAL A 92 41.91 26.98 48.42
N SER A 93 42.86 26.60 49.26
CA SER A 93 44.21 27.16 49.27
C SER A 93 45.17 26.21 48.59
N GLY A 94 46.04 26.73 47.74
CA GLY A 94 46.98 25.92 46.99
C GLY A 94 47.68 26.71 45.89
N LYS A 95 48.16 26.00 44.88
CA LYS A 95 49.01 26.57 43.83
C LYS A 95 48.36 26.41 42.46
N PRO A 96 48.31 27.48 41.64
CA PRO A 96 47.96 27.34 40.24
C PRO A 96 49.04 26.54 39.49
N SER A 97 48.63 25.75 38.53
CA SER A 97 49.49 24.97 37.63
C SER A 97 48.96 25.07 36.21
N ILE A 98 49.78 24.68 35.23
CA ILE A 98 49.32 24.52 33.84
C ILE A 98 49.22 23.04 33.52
N GLU A 99 48.05 22.61 33.10
CA GLU A 99 47.83 21.30 32.49
C GLU A 99 47.06 21.46 31.17
N GLY A 100 47.54 20.80 30.12
CA GLY A 100 46.89 20.87 28.80
C GLY A 100 46.74 22.28 28.23
N GLY A 101 47.67 23.19 28.54
CA GLY A 101 47.62 24.59 28.07
C GLY A 101 46.62 25.48 28.82
N ARG A 102 45.98 25.00 29.89
CA ARG A 102 45.06 25.78 30.73
C ARG A 102 45.54 25.85 32.18
N ILE A 103 45.12 26.90 32.89
CA ILE A 103 45.38 27.06 34.32
C ILE A 103 44.44 26.14 35.10
N VAL A 104 45.02 25.23 35.85
CA VAL A 104 44.34 24.35 36.82
C VAL A 104 44.82 24.71 38.23
N PHE A 105 44.15 24.19 39.25
CA PHE A 105 44.51 24.48 40.63
C PHE A 105 44.85 23.21 41.42
N ASN A 106 46.01 23.17 42.05
CA ASN A 106 46.42 22.07 42.92
C ASN A 106 46.11 22.45 44.37
N ALA A 107 45.11 21.80 44.95
CA ALA A 107 44.68 22.06 46.33
C ALA A 107 45.69 21.52 47.34
N GLU A 108 46.12 22.38 48.27
CA GLU A 108 46.90 22.00 49.46
C GLU A 108 45.98 21.88 50.69
N LYS A 109 45.01 22.80 50.81
CA LYS A 109 43.99 22.80 51.87
C LYS A 109 42.63 23.14 51.29
N VAL A 110 41.58 22.42 51.73
CA VAL A 110 40.18 22.70 51.38
C VAL A 110 39.39 22.92 52.66
N GLU A 111 38.63 24.02 52.72
CA GLU A 111 37.80 24.39 53.85
C GLU A 111 36.37 24.66 53.40
N LYS A 112 35.40 23.99 54.03
CA LYS A 112 33.98 24.17 53.70
C LYS A 112 33.44 25.39 54.43
N LEU A 113 32.96 26.36 53.66
CA LEU A 113 32.34 27.59 54.16
C LEU A 113 30.83 27.44 54.36
N GLY A 114 30.20 26.48 53.66
CA GLY A 114 28.77 26.21 53.76
C GLY A 114 28.23 25.47 52.55
N THR A 115 26.95 25.69 52.24
CA THR A 115 26.27 25.20 51.04
C THR A 115 25.69 26.36 50.25
N SER A 116 25.75 26.28 48.93
CA SER A 116 25.20 27.27 48.00
C SER A 116 24.29 26.59 46.98
N SER A 117 23.34 27.33 46.43
CA SER A 117 22.64 26.89 45.22
C SER A 117 23.65 26.70 44.08
N LEU A 118 23.43 25.70 43.25
CA LEU A 118 24.25 25.48 42.06
C LEU A 118 24.14 26.66 41.10
N PRO A 119 25.22 27.01 40.38
CA PRO A 119 25.17 27.97 39.29
C PRO A 119 24.11 27.57 38.26
N GLY A 120 23.42 28.57 37.68
CA GLY A 120 22.48 28.34 36.59
C GLY A 120 23.19 27.70 35.40
N ALA A 121 22.58 26.65 34.83
CA ALA A 121 23.11 25.99 33.66
C ALA A 121 23.00 26.92 32.45
N ARG A 122 24.11 27.12 31.75
CA ARG A 122 24.10 27.86 30.48
C ARG A 122 23.70 26.93 29.35
N LYS A 123 22.68 27.30 28.58
CA LYS A 123 22.33 26.57 27.36
C LYS A 123 23.48 26.71 26.37
N ALA A 124 23.96 25.58 25.84
CA ALA A 124 25.09 25.54 24.91
C ALA A 124 24.74 24.66 23.71
N GLY A 125 25.07 25.17 22.51
CA GLY A 125 25.02 24.42 21.26
C GLY A 125 26.40 23.90 20.83
N ALA A 126 26.47 23.28 19.65
CA ALA A 126 27.74 22.82 19.07
C ALA A 126 28.79 23.94 18.97
N ASP A 127 28.39 25.14 18.53
CA ASP A 127 29.28 26.30 18.38
C ASP A 127 29.87 26.78 19.70
N ASP A 128 29.14 26.63 20.82
CA ASP A 128 29.65 26.99 22.14
C ASP A 128 30.61 25.92 22.68
N LEU A 129 30.36 24.64 22.32
CA LEU A 129 31.16 23.48 22.71
C LEU A 129 32.46 23.34 21.91
N THR A 130 32.60 24.05 20.79
CA THR A 130 33.86 24.16 20.04
C THR A 130 34.57 25.49 20.29
N PHE A 131 33.94 26.43 21.01
CA PHE A 131 34.51 27.73 21.30
C PHE A 131 35.57 27.68 22.41
N VAL A 132 36.71 28.29 22.15
CA VAL A 132 37.79 28.48 23.14
C VAL A 132 38.02 29.99 23.30
N ALA A 133 37.86 30.50 24.51
CA ALA A 133 38.11 31.92 24.77
C ALA A 133 39.62 32.20 24.77
N PHE A 134 40.00 33.27 24.06
CA PHE A 134 41.38 33.73 23.98
C PHE A 134 41.56 35.09 24.63
N SER A 135 40.61 36.01 24.52
CA SER A 135 40.67 37.30 25.21
C SER A 135 39.84 37.33 26.49
N ARG A 136 40.02 38.37 27.31
CA ARG A 136 39.17 38.61 28.48
C ARG A 136 37.72 38.90 28.10
N ASP A 137 37.52 39.53 26.94
CA ASP A 137 36.18 39.88 26.45
C ASP A 137 35.43 38.62 25.98
N ASP A 138 36.16 37.60 25.53
CA ASP A 138 35.63 36.29 25.12
C ASP A 138 35.31 35.35 26.30
N TYR A 139 35.87 35.61 27.48
CA TYR A 139 35.76 34.72 28.65
C TYR A 139 34.32 34.60 29.17
N ALA A 140 33.48 35.61 28.89
CA ALA A 140 32.05 35.53 29.14
C ALA A 140 31.41 34.38 28.35
N ARG A 141 31.91 34.11 27.13
CA ARG A 141 31.41 33.07 26.23
C ARG A 141 32.01 31.68 26.51
N ASP A 142 33.18 31.55 27.14
CA ASP A 142 33.74 30.24 27.50
C ASP A 142 32.77 29.44 28.40
N ILE A 143 32.61 28.16 28.09
CA ILE A 143 31.79 27.23 28.86
C ILE A 143 32.62 26.15 29.56
N ASN A 144 33.94 26.13 29.33
CA ASN A 144 34.81 25.16 29.93
C ASN A 144 34.76 25.22 31.47
N TRP A 145 34.59 24.05 32.08
CA TRP A 145 34.38 23.80 33.50
C TRP A 145 33.15 24.46 34.13
N ARG A 146 32.26 25.05 33.32
CA ARG A 146 30.99 25.63 33.79
C ARG A 146 29.86 24.63 33.64
N VAL A 147 28.83 24.81 34.46
CA VAL A 147 27.56 24.08 34.32
C VAL A 147 26.86 24.52 33.04
N VAL A 148 26.58 23.56 32.16
CA VAL A 148 25.89 23.74 30.89
C VAL A 148 24.65 22.85 30.81
N GLU A 149 23.71 23.23 29.95
CA GLU A 149 22.63 22.39 29.47
C GLU A 149 22.81 22.20 27.98
N VAL A 150 23.03 20.94 27.56
CA VAL A 150 23.23 20.57 26.16
C VAL A 150 22.16 19.58 25.72
N LYS A 151 21.78 19.64 24.44
CA LYS A 151 20.80 18.75 23.84
C LYS A 151 21.43 18.05 22.64
N GLY A 152 21.26 16.74 22.57
CA GLY A 152 21.79 15.94 21.47
C GLY A 152 21.20 14.56 21.42
N ARG A 153 21.62 13.79 20.43
CA ARG A 153 21.13 12.43 20.20
C ARG A 153 22.08 11.43 20.84
N ALA A 154 21.62 10.60 21.76
CA ALA A 154 22.44 9.54 22.32
C ALA A 154 22.76 8.51 21.23
N ILE A 155 24.04 8.16 21.07
CA ILE A 155 24.52 7.28 19.99
C ILE A 155 25.03 5.93 20.49
N GLY A 156 25.32 5.81 21.79
CA GLY A 156 25.73 4.55 22.39
C GLY A 156 26.27 4.72 23.81
N LEU A 157 26.55 3.59 24.46
CA LEU A 157 27.14 3.55 25.80
C LEU A 157 28.68 3.65 25.72
N THR A 158 29.30 4.18 26.77
CA THR A 158 30.76 4.26 26.94
C THR A 158 31.15 3.62 28.27
N GLU A 159 32.45 3.40 28.51
CA GLU A 159 32.94 2.83 29.78
C GLU A 159 32.60 3.68 31.03
N SER A 160 32.36 4.99 30.84
CA SER A 160 32.14 5.95 31.92
C SER A 160 30.78 6.67 31.82
N GLY A 161 29.86 6.14 31.01
CA GLY A 161 28.54 6.73 30.80
C GLY A 161 27.99 6.43 29.40
N PHE A 162 27.81 7.47 28.60
CA PHE A 162 27.32 7.34 27.22
C PHE A 162 27.86 8.44 26.30
N ALA A 163 27.76 8.22 25.00
CA ALA A 163 28.12 9.21 23.99
C ALA A 163 26.85 9.80 23.38
N MET A 164 26.89 11.10 23.10
CA MET A 164 25.86 11.82 22.38
C MET A 164 26.47 12.58 21.20
N ASP A 165 25.67 12.77 20.17
CA ASP A 165 26.00 13.59 19.01
C ASP A 165 25.23 14.92 19.07
N ILE A 166 25.95 16.03 18.89
CA ILE A 166 25.39 17.38 18.84
C ILE A 166 25.86 18.04 17.55
N ASN A 167 25.07 17.91 16.47
CA ASN A 167 25.43 18.45 15.14
C ASN A 167 26.82 18.01 14.69
N ASP A 168 27.06 16.70 14.61
CA ASP A 168 28.34 16.08 14.22
C ASP A 168 29.49 16.29 15.22
N LEU A 169 29.22 16.88 16.38
CA LEU A 169 30.17 16.97 17.50
C LEU A 169 29.94 15.81 18.47
N PRO A 170 30.87 14.83 18.57
CA PRO A 170 30.79 13.78 19.56
C PRO A 170 31.07 14.34 20.96
N VAL A 171 30.10 14.16 21.86
CA VAL A 171 30.19 14.57 23.26
C VAL A 171 30.09 13.33 24.14
N THR A 172 31.07 13.15 25.02
CA THR A 172 31.07 12.06 26.01
C THR A 172 30.42 12.55 27.29
N VAL A 173 29.31 11.93 27.69
CA VAL A 173 28.65 12.20 28.95
C VAL A 173 29.17 11.23 30.00
N VAL A 174 29.80 11.77 31.03
CA VAL A 174 30.38 11.02 32.15
C VAL A 174 29.38 10.99 33.29
N ILE A 175 28.91 9.79 33.65
CA ILE A 175 27.93 9.57 34.72
C ILE A 175 28.13 8.18 35.33
N ASP A 176 28.05 8.09 36.66
CA ASP A 176 28.26 6.83 37.40
C ASP A 176 27.25 5.74 37.02
N LYS A 177 25.98 6.13 36.80
CA LYS A 177 24.91 5.23 36.41
C LYS A 177 24.17 5.80 35.21
N VAL A 178 24.04 4.99 34.15
CA VAL A 178 23.30 5.40 32.95
C VAL A 178 21.79 5.19 33.15
N PRO A 179 20.93 6.15 32.77
CA PRO A 179 19.47 5.97 32.78
C PRO A 179 19.01 4.74 31.99
N SER A 180 18.02 4.00 32.50
CA SER A 180 17.58 2.73 31.88
C SER A 180 17.05 2.88 30.45
N PHE A 181 16.49 4.04 30.09
CA PHE A 181 15.98 4.29 28.74
C PHE A 181 17.10 4.41 27.68
N LEU A 182 18.37 4.47 28.10
CA LEU A 182 19.55 4.51 27.23
C LEU A 182 20.22 3.14 27.05
N SER A 183 19.71 2.07 27.66
CA SER A 183 20.26 0.71 27.51
C SER A 183 20.38 0.30 26.04
N ASP A 184 19.36 0.65 25.25
CA ASP A 184 19.28 0.36 23.81
C ASP A 184 19.52 1.62 22.97
N SER A 185 20.31 2.56 23.49
CA SER A 185 20.57 3.87 22.85
C SER A 185 21.16 3.76 21.44
N ALA A 186 21.95 2.71 21.16
CA ALA A 186 22.47 2.46 19.81
C ALA A 186 21.36 2.24 18.77
N GLN A 187 20.24 1.62 19.18
CA GLN A 187 19.09 1.32 18.32
C GLN A 187 18.01 2.41 18.38
N THR A 188 17.67 2.86 19.59
CA THR A 188 16.58 3.81 19.83
C THR A 188 16.99 5.26 19.57
N ARG A 189 18.30 5.56 19.63
CA ARG A 189 18.91 6.88 19.41
C ARG A 189 18.08 8.05 19.96
N PRO A 190 17.73 8.06 21.26
CA PRO A 190 16.89 9.08 21.85
C PRO A 190 17.55 10.46 21.82
N ILE A 191 16.75 11.51 21.74
CA ILE A 191 17.21 12.85 22.07
C ILE A 191 17.20 13.01 23.58
N VAL A 192 18.30 13.49 24.13
CA VAL A 192 18.48 13.73 25.56
C VAL A 192 18.92 15.17 25.80
N LYS A 193 18.40 15.76 26.88
CA LYS A 193 18.93 16.96 27.51
C LYS A 193 19.81 16.55 28.67
N VAL A 194 21.03 17.06 28.69
CA VAL A 194 22.03 16.76 29.71
C VAL A 194 22.45 18.06 30.37
N LYS A 195 22.32 18.10 31.69
CA LYS A 195 22.85 19.18 32.51
C LYS A 195 24.10 18.69 33.23
N GLY A 196 25.20 19.42 33.10
CA GLY A 196 26.47 18.96 33.67
C GLY A 196 27.60 19.95 33.46
N VAL A 197 28.79 19.63 33.97
CA VAL A 197 29.98 20.47 33.82
C VAL A 197 30.69 20.11 32.51
N ALA A 198 30.83 21.06 31.59
CA ALA A 198 31.56 20.83 30.34
C ALA A 198 33.08 20.86 30.55
N GLU A 199 33.83 19.99 29.87
CA GLU A 199 35.28 20.03 29.76
C GLU A 199 35.65 19.87 28.30
N LEU A 200 36.31 20.88 27.75
CA LEU A 200 36.80 20.90 26.37
C LEU A 200 38.19 20.25 26.35
N ILE A 201 38.32 19.15 25.61
CA ILE A 201 39.61 18.48 25.41
C ILE A 201 40.31 19.16 24.24
N LEU A 202 41.44 19.80 24.53
CA LEU A 202 42.19 20.54 23.52
C LEU A 202 43.33 19.71 22.92
N ASP A 203 43.54 19.84 21.61
CA ASP A 203 44.76 19.41 20.95
C ASP A 203 45.92 20.30 21.42
N GLN A 204 46.91 19.67 22.06
CA GLN A 204 48.07 20.38 22.57
C GLN A 204 49.05 20.80 21.46
N SER A 205 48.90 20.33 20.23
CA SER A 205 49.84 20.59 19.13
C SER A 205 49.44 21.74 18.21
N SER A 206 48.18 22.17 18.22
CA SER A 206 47.63 23.16 17.31
C SER A 206 47.72 24.58 17.88
N ILE A 207 48.42 25.50 17.20
CA ILE A 207 48.50 26.93 17.57
C ILE A 207 47.68 27.82 16.61
N ILE A 208 47.32 27.33 15.41
CA ILE A 208 47.08 28.20 14.25
C ILE A 208 45.58 28.30 13.83
N ASP A 209 44.70 27.38 14.23
CA ASP A 209 43.27 27.42 13.82
C ASP A 209 42.33 27.10 14.99
N ALA A 210 41.57 28.10 15.46
CA ALA A 210 40.68 27.99 16.61
C ALA A 210 39.53 26.98 16.41
N SER A 211 39.17 26.66 15.18
CA SER A 211 38.08 25.72 14.86
C SER A 211 38.49 24.24 15.01
N ARG A 212 39.80 23.95 15.05
CA ARG A 212 40.36 22.58 15.12
C ARG A 212 40.96 22.20 16.49
N TRP A 213 40.82 23.05 17.51
CA TRP A 213 41.45 22.82 18.81
C TRP A 213 40.68 21.83 19.69
N VAL A 214 39.36 21.76 19.60
CA VAL A 214 38.57 20.87 20.47
C VAL A 214 38.53 19.46 19.87
N MET A 215 39.35 18.56 20.41
CA MET A 215 39.43 17.14 20.02
C MET A 215 38.23 16.33 20.54
N GLY A 216 37.55 16.84 21.55
CA GLY A 216 36.37 16.23 22.11
C GLY A 216 35.82 17.01 23.28
N VAL A 217 34.59 16.72 23.65
CA VAL A 217 33.91 17.39 24.76
C VAL A 217 33.45 16.33 25.75
N LYS A 218 33.76 16.55 27.03
CA LYS A 218 33.21 15.78 28.14
C LYS A 218 32.17 16.60 28.88
N VAL A 219 31.08 15.98 29.29
CA VAL A 219 30.09 16.60 30.18
C VAL A 219 29.96 15.71 31.40
N TYR A 220 30.39 16.23 32.55
CA TYR A 220 30.31 15.52 33.82
C TYR A 220 28.97 15.78 34.48
N VAL A 221 28.23 14.70 34.76
CA VAL A 221 26.86 14.77 35.28
C VAL A 221 26.84 14.27 36.71
N ALA A 222 26.19 15.00 37.60
CA ALA A 222 26.14 14.69 39.02
C ALA A 222 25.14 13.57 39.35
N GLY A 223 24.01 13.51 38.64
CA GLY A 223 22.93 12.57 38.95
C GLY A 223 22.07 12.19 37.73
N LEU A 224 21.19 11.21 37.92
CA LEU A 224 20.28 10.73 36.86
C LEU A 224 19.22 11.77 36.47
N GLU A 225 18.83 12.62 37.42
CA GLU A 225 17.88 13.72 37.27
C GLU A 225 18.33 14.79 36.28
N ASP A 226 19.64 14.90 36.04
CA ASP A 226 20.24 15.84 35.11
C ASP A 226 20.29 15.27 33.67
N VAL A 227 19.81 14.05 33.43
CA VAL A 227 19.68 13.43 32.11
C VAL A 227 18.20 13.18 31.79
N VAL A 228 17.62 14.06 30.97
CA VAL A 228 16.19 14.05 30.66
C VAL A 228 15.96 13.58 29.22
N LEU A 229 15.11 12.56 29.07
CA LEU A 229 14.63 12.10 27.77
C LEU A 229 13.68 13.13 27.15
N GLU A 230 13.93 13.50 25.90
CA GLU A 230 13.01 14.30 25.09
C GLU A 230 12.53 13.44 23.90
N PRO A 231 11.40 12.72 24.04
CA PRO A 231 11.00 11.72 23.05
C PRO A 231 10.65 12.36 21.71
N ASP A 232 11.19 11.82 20.62
CA ASP A 232 10.84 12.15 19.24
C ASP A 232 10.14 10.96 18.54
N LEU A 233 9.62 11.19 17.33
CA LEU A 233 8.98 10.13 16.55
C LEU A 233 9.93 8.95 16.29
N ILE A 234 11.23 9.21 16.10
CA ILE A 234 12.24 8.19 15.84
C ILE A 234 12.41 7.29 17.05
N TYR A 235 12.55 7.88 18.24
CA TYR A 235 12.63 7.15 19.50
C TYR A 235 11.39 6.28 19.73
N LEU A 236 10.19 6.85 19.55
CA LEU A 236 8.94 6.10 19.72
C LEU A 236 8.83 4.97 18.70
N ALA A 237 9.15 5.23 17.43
CA ALA A 237 9.13 4.23 16.37
C ALA A 237 10.08 3.07 16.65
N ASN A 238 11.30 3.36 17.14
CA ASN A 238 12.32 2.34 17.40
C ASN A 238 12.12 1.61 18.73
N LYS A 239 11.47 2.26 19.71
CA LYS A 239 11.14 1.65 21.00
C LYS A 239 9.98 0.66 20.89
N HIS A 240 9.03 0.91 19.99
CA HIS A 240 7.90 -0.01 19.81
C HIS A 240 8.32 -1.29 19.09
N ASP A 241 8.07 -2.40 19.79
CA ASP A 241 8.39 -3.78 19.42
C ASP A 241 7.97 -4.10 17.98
N VAL A 242 8.86 -4.76 17.23
CA VAL A 242 8.61 -5.31 15.89
C VAL A 242 7.29 -6.11 15.85
N ARG A 243 6.91 -6.73 16.98
CA ARG A 243 5.62 -7.42 17.14
C ARG A 243 4.40 -6.54 16.87
N LEU A 244 4.42 -5.26 17.29
CA LEU A 244 3.31 -4.33 17.04
C LEU A 244 3.19 -4.05 15.53
N ARG A 245 4.32 -3.87 14.84
CA ARG A 245 4.34 -3.66 13.38
C ARG A 245 3.79 -4.88 12.64
N ILE A 246 4.21 -6.08 13.04
CA ILE A 246 3.70 -7.34 12.49
C ILE A 246 2.20 -7.49 12.74
N ALA A 247 1.72 -7.16 13.95
CA ALA A 247 0.30 -7.23 14.29
C ALA A 247 -0.55 -6.28 13.45
N VAL A 248 -0.10 -5.03 13.25
CA VAL A 248 -0.79 -4.05 12.41
C VAL A 248 -0.86 -4.51 10.97
N VAL A 249 0.25 -4.97 10.39
CA VAL A 249 0.27 -5.50 9.01
C VAL A 249 -0.65 -6.72 8.90
N GLY A 250 -0.61 -7.64 9.87
CA GLY A 250 -1.50 -8.79 9.94
C GLY A 250 -2.98 -8.40 9.96
N ALA A 251 -3.35 -7.38 10.75
CA ALA A 251 -4.73 -6.88 10.82
C ALA A 251 -5.21 -6.31 9.46
N PHE A 252 -4.36 -5.57 8.75
CA PHE A 252 -4.71 -5.05 7.42
C PHE A 252 -4.88 -6.16 6.37
N VAL A 253 -4.03 -7.19 6.41
CA VAL A 253 -4.15 -8.36 5.52
C VAL A 253 -5.45 -9.11 5.79
N LEU A 254 -5.81 -9.33 7.06
CA LEU A 254 -7.07 -9.97 7.43
C LEU A 254 -8.29 -9.15 7.01
N LEU A 255 -8.26 -7.83 7.18
CA LEU A 255 -9.33 -6.94 6.74
C LEU A 255 -9.51 -6.99 5.22
N GLY A 256 -8.40 -6.95 4.46
CA GLY A 256 -8.44 -7.08 3.00
C GLY A 256 -9.03 -8.40 2.54
N ALA A 257 -8.65 -9.51 3.17
CA ALA A 257 -9.22 -10.83 2.90
C ALA A 257 -10.73 -10.89 3.19
N LEU A 258 -11.17 -10.29 4.30
CA LEU A 258 -12.60 -10.21 4.65
C LEU A 258 -13.41 -9.43 3.60
N VAL A 259 -12.90 -8.28 3.15
CA VAL A 259 -13.54 -7.47 2.11
C VAL A 259 -13.68 -8.26 0.80
N LEU A 260 -12.65 -9.02 0.40
CA LEU A 260 -12.71 -9.86 -0.81
C LEU A 260 -13.75 -10.98 -0.70
N VAL A 261 -13.85 -11.64 0.46
CA VAL A 261 -14.86 -12.68 0.70
C VAL A 261 -16.28 -12.10 0.62
N LEU A 262 -16.51 -10.94 1.23
CA LEU A 262 -17.81 -10.26 1.19
C LEU A 262 -18.16 -9.81 -0.24
N ALA A 263 -17.20 -9.27 -0.99
CA ALA A 263 -17.39 -8.88 -2.38
C ALA A 263 -17.74 -10.10 -3.26
N PHE A 264 -17.02 -11.22 -3.09
CA PHE A 264 -17.31 -12.46 -3.80
C PHE A 264 -18.72 -12.99 -3.49
N TYR A 265 -19.11 -12.96 -2.21
CA TYR A 265 -20.45 -13.36 -1.79
C TYR A 265 -21.54 -12.46 -2.40
N GLY A 266 -21.33 -11.13 -2.39
CA GLY A 266 -22.24 -10.15 -2.99
C GLY A 266 -22.44 -10.36 -4.50
N ILE A 267 -21.34 -10.57 -5.25
CA ILE A 267 -21.41 -10.86 -6.70
C ILE A 267 -22.17 -12.16 -6.96
N ARG A 268 -21.92 -13.21 -6.17
CA ARG A 268 -22.61 -14.50 -6.29
C ARG A 268 -24.11 -14.36 -6.04
N GLN A 269 -24.49 -13.59 -5.02
CA GLN A 269 -25.89 -13.35 -4.69
C GLN A 269 -26.59 -12.54 -5.80
N ALA A 270 -25.96 -11.48 -6.31
CA ALA A 270 -26.50 -10.66 -7.40
C ALA A 270 -26.75 -11.49 -8.67
N ARG A 271 -25.79 -12.36 -9.05
CA ARG A 271 -25.96 -13.29 -10.18
C ARG A 271 -27.14 -14.24 -10.01
N ASN A 272 -27.32 -14.78 -8.80
CA ASN A 272 -28.44 -15.69 -8.53
C ASN A 272 -29.80 -14.97 -8.60
N ARG A 273 -29.88 -13.74 -8.10
CA ARG A 273 -31.10 -12.91 -8.19
C ARG A 273 -31.47 -12.61 -9.64
N LEU A 274 -30.49 -12.20 -10.45
CA LEU A 274 -30.72 -11.91 -11.87
C LEU A 274 -31.19 -13.15 -12.63
N ARG A 275 -30.55 -14.32 -12.40
CA ARG A 275 -30.99 -15.59 -12.99
C ARG A 275 -32.43 -15.94 -12.60
N SER A 276 -32.77 -15.79 -11.32
CA SER A 276 -34.13 -16.06 -10.84
C SER A 276 -35.15 -15.13 -11.49
N GLN A 277 -34.82 -13.83 -11.65
CA GLN A 277 -35.72 -12.87 -12.30
C GLN A 277 -35.93 -13.19 -13.78
N ILE A 278 -34.87 -13.53 -14.51
CA ILE A 278 -34.96 -13.95 -15.92
C ILE A 278 -35.84 -15.19 -16.05
N LEU A 279 -35.61 -16.21 -15.21
CA LEU A 279 -36.40 -17.45 -15.24
C LEU A 279 -37.88 -17.22 -14.91
N MET A 280 -38.19 -16.36 -13.93
CA MET A 280 -39.58 -16.04 -13.59
C MET A 280 -40.26 -15.23 -14.69
N GLY A 281 -39.56 -14.28 -15.30
CA GLY A 281 -40.06 -13.51 -16.44
C GLY A 281 -40.40 -14.41 -17.62
N GLU A 282 -39.55 -15.39 -17.92
CA GLU A 282 -39.80 -16.35 -18.99
C GLU A 282 -40.98 -17.27 -18.64
N ARG A 283 -41.03 -17.85 -17.42
CA ARG A 283 -42.17 -18.69 -16.98
C ARG A 283 -43.51 -17.96 -17.05
N LYS A 284 -43.53 -16.68 -16.68
CA LYS A 284 -44.76 -15.88 -16.74
C LYS A 284 -45.23 -15.70 -18.18
N ARG A 285 -44.33 -15.29 -19.09
CA ARG A 285 -44.66 -15.18 -20.52
C ARG A 285 -45.14 -16.50 -21.11
N MET A 286 -44.52 -17.62 -20.72
CA MET A 286 -44.95 -18.95 -21.15
C MET A 286 -46.36 -19.29 -20.69
N ALA A 287 -46.70 -18.94 -19.43
CA ALA A 287 -48.03 -19.17 -18.90
C ALA A 287 -49.07 -18.36 -19.69
N ASP A 288 -48.75 -17.11 -20.01
CA ASP A 288 -49.60 -16.22 -20.81
C ASP A 288 -49.78 -16.79 -22.25
N ASP A 289 -48.70 -17.14 -22.95
CA ASP A 289 -48.75 -17.73 -24.30
C ASP A 289 -49.54 -19.06 -24.33
N LEU A 290 -49.37 -19.91 -23.31
CA LEU A 290 -50.09 -21.18 -23.19
C LEU A 290 -51.58 -20.93 -22.93
N HIS A 291 -51.91 -20.00 -22.03
CA HIS A 291 -53.28 -19.64 -21.71
C HIS A 291 -54.01 -19.14 -22.95
N ASP A 292 -53.45 -18.16 -23.65
CA ASP A 292 -54.06 -17.56 -24.85
C ASP A 292 -54.29 -18.59 -25.95
N THR A 293 -53.30 -19.47 -26.17
CA THR A 293 -53.40 -20.50 -27.20
C THR A 293 -54.46 -21.56 -26.84
N ILE A 294 -54.49 -22.02 -25.59
CA ILE A 294 -55.46 -23.02 -25.13
C ILE A 294 -56.88 -22.45 -25.18
N GLU A 295 -57.07 -21.22 -24.73
CA GLU A 295 -58.36 -20.55 -24.68
C GLU A 295 -58.98 -20.42 -26.08
N GLN A 296 -58.18 -20.00 -27.07
CA GLN A 296 -58.60 -19.92 -28.46
C GLN A 296 -59.06 -21.28 -29.02
N HIS A 297 -58.32 -22.36 -28.74
CA HIS A 297 -58.67 -23.70 -29.21
C HIS A 297 -59.92 -24.26 -28.52
N ILE A 298 -60.10 -24.01 -27.22
CA ILE A 298 -61.29 -24.45 -26.47
C ILE A 298 -62.54 -23.72 -26.98
N VAL A 299 -62.46 -22.40 -27.16
CA VAL A 299 -63.59 -21.60 -27.69
C VAL A 299 -63.94 -22.06 -29.10
N GLY A 300 -62.94 -22.23 -29.98
CA GLY A 300 -63.15 -22.72 -31.34
C GLY A 300 -63.77 -24.12 -31.38
N ALA A 301 -63.30 -25.04 -30.54
CA ALA A 301 -63.87 -26.39 -30.42
C ALA A 301 -65.33 -26.36 -29.91
N GLY A 302 -65.64 -25.49 -28.95
CA GLY A 302 -67.00 -25.30 -28.43
C GLY A 302 -67.99 -24.83 -29.51
N ILE A 303 -67.59 -23.89 -30.35
CA ILE A 303 -68.41 -23.40 -31.47
C ILE A 303 -68.66 -24.53 -32.49
N LEU A 304 -67.62 -25.29 -32.85
CA LEU A 304 -67.74 -26.40 -33.80
C LEU A 304 -68.62 -27.55 -33.27
N LEU A 305 -68.57 -27.80 -31.95
CA LEU A 305 -69.47 -28.75 -31.27
C LEU A 305 -70.93 -28.32 -31.37
N GLN A 306 -71.23 -27.04 -31.15
CA GLN A 306 -72.60 -26.51 -31.28
C GLN A 306 -73.14 -26.62 -32.71
N LEU A 307 -72.26 -26.58 -33.71
CA LEU A 307 -72.60 -26.76 -35.12
C LEU A 307 -72.68 -28.24 -35.56
N GLY A 308 -72.50 -29.19 -34.64
CA GLY A 308 -72.57 -30.64 -34.91
C GLY A 308 -71.38 -31.21 -35.67
N LYS A 309 -70.28 -30.46 -35.78
CA LYS A 309 -69.14 -30.81 -36.64
C LYS A 309 -68.04 -31.58 -35.90
N LEU A 310 -68.40 -32.76 -35.39
CA LEU A 310 -67.56 -33.58 -34.51
C LEU A 310 -66.15 -33.90 -35.06
N LYS A 311 -66.00 -34.07 -36.37
CA LYS A 311 -64.71 -34.34 -37.01
C LYS A 311 -63.76 -33.15 -36.92
N GLU A 312 -64.28 -31.94 -37.10
CA GLU A 312 -63.50 -30.70 -37.07
C GLU A 312 -63.10 -30.32 -35.63
N VAL A 313 -63.95 -30.67 -34.66
CA VAL A 313 -63.62 -30.57 -33.22
C VAL A 313 -62.42 -31.43 -32.87
N ALA A 314 -62.39 -32.69 -33.34
CA ALA A 314 -61.26 -33.58 -33.12
C ALA A 314 -59.96 -33.01 -33.72
N ASP A 315 -60.04 -32.41 -34.91
CA ASP A 315 -58.89 -31.78 -35.56
C ASP A 315 -58.37 -30.55 -34.81
N VAL A 316 -59.25 -29.68 -34.28
CA VAL A 316 -58.86 -28.54 -33.43
C VAL A 316 -58.18 -29.02 -32.15
N LEU A 317 -58.72 -30.02 -31.46
CA LEU A 317 -58.13 -30.55 -30.24
C LEU A 317 -56.78 -31.24 -30.48
N LEU A 318 -56.63 -31.95 -31.61
CA LEU A 318 -55.35 -32.55 -32.02
C LEU A 318 -54.30 -31.48 -32.35
N ARG A 319 -54.70 -30.37 -32.98
CA ARG A 319 -53.83 -29.20 -33.21
C ARG A 319 -53.41 -28.53 -31.90
N ALA A 320 -54.36 -28.26 -31.01
CA ALA A 320 -54.08 -27.72 -29.68
C ALA A 320 -53.08 -28.58 -28.90
N LYS A 321 -53.26 -29.91 -28.92
CA LYS A 321 -52.33 -30.87 -28.30
C LYS A 321 -50.93 -30.81 -28.92
N LYS A 322 -50.82 -30.68 -30.25
CA LYS A 322 -49.53 -30.56 -30.95
C LYS A 322 -48.83 -29.24 -30.57
N GLU A 323 -49.56 -28.13 -30.56
CA GLU A 323 -49.02 -26.81 -30.23
C GLU A 323 -48.57 -26.69 -28.77
N MET A 324 -49.38 -27.17 -27.82
CA MET A 324 -48.98 -27.28 -26.41
C MET A 324 -47.72 -28.13 -26.27
N ARG A 325 -47.65 -29.27 -26.98
CA ARG A 325 -46.48 -30.14 -26.94
C ARG A 325 -45.24 -29.45 -27.53
N ASP A 326 -45.38 -28.66 -28.58
CA ASP A 326 -44.27 -27.94 -29.23
C ASP A 326 -43.79 -26.74 -28.39
N ILE A 327 -44.71 -26.03 -27.70
CA ILE A 327 -44.38 -25.01 -26.69
C ILE A 327 -43.52 -25.67 -25.61
N VAL A 328 -44.06 -26.71 -24.95
CA VAL A 328 -43.40 -27.47 -23.87
C VAL A 328 -42.09 -28.12 -24.31
N TRP A 329 -42.00 -28.65 -25.53
CA TRP A 329 -40.76 -29.25 -26.04
C TRP A 329 -39.63 -28.24 -26.16
N GLY A 330 -39.90 -27.04 -26.66
CA GLY A 330 -38.86 -26.03 -26.69
C GLY A 330 -38.58 -25.41 -25.31
N LEU A 331 -39.40 -25.67 -24.27
CA LEU A 331 -39.07 -25.34 -22.87
C LEU A 331 -38.09 -26.33 -22.25
N LYS A 332 -38.10 -27.58 -22.71
CA LYS A 332 -37.35 -28.67 -22.10
C LYS A 332 -35.92 -28.81 -22.62
N ASN A 333 -35.60 -28.17 -23.75
CA ASN A 333 -34.31 -28.31 -24.40
C ASN A 333 -33.45 -27.04 -24.26
N ASP A 334 -32.81 -26.90 -23.10
CA ASP A 334 -31.61 -26.06 -22.91
C ASP A 334 -30.50 -26.43 -23.91
N ASP A 335 -30.54 -27.65 -24.46
CA ASP A 335 -29.61 -28.17 -25.47
C ASP A 335 -29.76 -27.51 -26.86
N MET A 336 -30.91 -26.89 -27.19
CA MET A 336 -31.04 -26.14 -28.46
C MET A 336 -30.14 -24.89 -28.49
N MET A 337 -29.70 -24.37 -27.35
CA MET A 337 -28.71 -23.28 -27.28
C MET A 337 -27.27 -23.74 -27.55
N ARG A 338 -27.01 -25.05 -27.58
CA ARG A 338 -25.67 -25.63 -27.82
C ARG A 338 -25.44 -26.07 -29.26
N LEU A 339 -26.50 -26.28 -30.04
CA LEU A 339 -26.41 -26.78 -31.42
C LEU A 339 -26.46 -25.62 -32.42
N SER A 340 -25.66 -25.73 -33.48
CA SER A 340 -25.84 -24.91 -34.69
C SER A 340 -27.13 -25.30 -35.44
N PRO A 341 -27.74 -24.39 -36.22
CA PRO A 341 -28.88 -24.68 -37.11
C PRO A 341 -28.67 -25.93 -37.98
N ALA A 342 -27.46 -26.09 -38.52
CA ALA A 342 -27.12 -27.25 -39.34
C ALA A 342 -27.10 -28.57 -38.54
N GLU A 343 -26.62 -28.55 -37.30
CA GLU A 343 -26.64 -29.73 -36.42
C GLU A 343 -28.06 -30.12 -35.99
N MET A 344 -28.92 -29.14 -35.70
CA MET A 344 -30.33 -29.38 -35.40
C MET A 344 -31.06 -30.02 -36.58
N ILE A 345 -30.87 -29.52 -37.79
CA ILE A 345 -31.47 -30.12 -39.00
C ILE A 345 -30.94 -31.54 -39.20
N ARG A 346 -29.61 -31.77 -39.08
CA ARG A 346 -29.01 -33.11 -39.19
C ARG A 346 -29.57 -34.08 -38.14
N GLN A 347 -29.75 -33.62 -36.90
CA GLN A 347 -30.34 -34.43 -35.85
C GLN A 347 -31.79 -34.79 -36.17
N TYR A 348 -32.60 -33.81 -36.58
CA TYR A 348 -33.98 -34.04 -37.01
C TYR A 348 -34.07 -35.06 -38.15
N VAL A 349 -33.24 -34.91 -39.19
CA VAL A 349 -33.17 -35.88 -40.30
C VAL A 349 -32.83 -37.29 -39.83
N ARG A 350 -31.87 -37.44 -38.90
CA ARG A 350 -31.52 -38.75 -38.33
C ARG A 350 -32.69 -39.37 -37.56
N GLU A 351 -33.38 -38.59 -36.73
CA GLU A 351 -34.51 -39.05 -35.93
C GLU A 351 -35.70 -39.47 -36.80
N GLU A 352 -35.98 -38.70 -37.85
CA GLU A 352 -37.06 -39.00 -38.80
C GLU A 352 -36.74 -40.23 -39.65
N ASN A 353 -35.51 -40.39 -40.16
CA ASN A 353 -35.10 -41.57 -40.93
C ASN A 353 -35.14 -42.88 -40.11
N LYS A 354 -34.91 -42.82 -38.79
CA LYS A 354 -35.02 -44.01 -37.90
C LYS A 354 -36.40 -44.65 -37.90
N LYS A 355 -37.45 -43.91 -38.27
CA LYS A 355 -38.81 -44.45 -38.36
C LYS A 355 -39.00 -45.41 -39.54
N GLY A 356 -38.08 -45.43 -40.50
CA GLY A 356 -38.01 -46.43 -41.57
C GLY A 356 -39.08 -46.33 -42.67
N MET A 357 -39.97 -45.33 -42.63
CA MET A 357 -41.09 -45.21 -43.57
C MET A 357 -40.78 -44.39 -44.84
N TYR A 358 -39.70 -43.59 -44.83
CA TYR A 358 -39.33 -42.66 -45.89
C TYR A 358 -37.85 -42.30 -45.77
N ARG A 359 -37.27 -41.67 -46.82
CA ARG A 359 -35.87 -41.25 -46.84
C ARG A 359 -35.75 -39.73 -46.93
N ILE A 360 -35.06 -39.14 -45.96
CA ILE A 360 -34.71 -37.72 -45.92
C ILE A 360 -33.18 -37.60 -46.08
N ASP A 361 -32.73 -36.91 -47.12
CA ASP A 361 -31.32 -36.59 -47.32
C ASP A 361 -31.09 -35.10 -47.04
N CYS A 362 -29.98 -34.73 -46.40
CA CYS A 362 -29.64 -33.32 -46.13
C CYS A 362 -28.21 -32.96 -46.56
N LYS A 363 -28.06 -31.80 -47.22
CA LYS A 363 -26.77 -31.20 -47.58
C LYS A 363 -26.77 -29.73 -47.17
N LEU A 364 -26.05 -29.39 -46.11
CA LEU A 364 -26.18 -28.10 -45.45
C LEU A 364 -24.87 -27.32 -45.51
N SER A 365 -24.88 -26.16 -46.16
CA SER A 365 -23.84 -25.13 -46.09
C SER A 365 -24.46 -23.73 -45.94
N GLY A 366 -23.67 -22.73 -45.56
CA GLY A 366 -24.09 -21.32 -45.53
C GLY A 366 -25.05 -20.89 -44.40
N LEU A 367 -25.60 -21.82 -43.61
CA LEU A 367 -26.37 -21.47 -42.42
C LEU A 367 -25.48 -20.82 -41.35
N PRO A 368 -26.02 -19.89 -40.51
CA PRO A 368 -25.25 -19.23 -39.47
C PRO A 368 -24.79 -20.23 -38.40
N GLU A 369 -23.64 -19.97 -37.78
CA GLU A 369 -23.10 -20.86 -36.73
C GLU A 369 -23.99 -20.91 -35.49
N LYS A 370 -24.67 -19.79 -35.18
CA LYS A 370 -25.59 -19.68 -34.04
C LYS A 370 -26.82 -18.86 -34.41
N LEU A 371 -27.96 -19.27 -33.88
CA LEU A 371 -29.18 -18.48 -33.81
C LEU A 371 -29.56 -18.34 -32.33
N ASP A 372 -30.22 -17.24 -31.98
CA ASP A 372 -30.85 -17.16 -30.66
C ASP A 372 -31.91 -18.29 -30.52
N ALA A 373 -32.21 -18.67 -29.28
CA ALA A 373 -33.09 -19.80 -29.00
C ALA A 373 -34.49 -19.65 -29.64
N ARG A 374 -34.97 -18.41 -29.80
CA ARG A 374 -36.29 -18.10 -30.36
C ARG A 374 -36.30 -18.33 -31.87
N LEU A 375 -35.30 -17.82 -32.58
CA LEU A 375 -35.13 -18.01 -34.02
C LEU A 375 -34.82 -19.48 -34.34
N MET A 376 -34.00 -20.14 -33.52
CA MET A 376 -33.72 -21.56 -33.66
C MET A 376 -35.00 -22.42 -33.55
N ARG A 377 -35.90 -22.06 -32.62
CA ARG A 377 -37.23 -22.67 -32.51
C ARG A 377 -38.07 -22.40 -33.76
N ASP A 378 -38.18 -21.16 -34.20
CA ASP A 378 -38.97 -20.80 -35.39
C ASP A 378 -38.50 -21.56 -36.64
N LEU A 379 -37.19 -21.68 -36.85
CA LEU A 379 -36.60 -22.48 -37.93
C LEU A 379 -36.97 -23.97 -37.82
N SER A 380 -36.89 -24.55 -36.61
CA SER A 380 -37.23 -25.96 -36.39
C SER A 380 -38.71 -26.27 -36.66
N LEU A 381 -39.61 -25.32 -36.34
CA LEU A 381 -41.04 -25.47 -36.61
C LEU A 381 -41.34 -25.38 -38.10
N ILE A 382 -40.69 -24.46 -38.84
CA ILE A 382 -40.80 -24.39 -40.30
C ILE A 382 -40.35 -25.71 -40.93
N LEU A 383 -39.20 -26.24 -40.51
CA LEU A 383 -38.66 -27.50 -41.02
C LEU A 383 -39.61 -28.68 -40.79
N ARG A 384 -40.13 -28.81 -39.56
CA ARG A 384 -41.04 -29.88 -39.18
C ARG A 384 -42.34 -29.83 -39.95
N GLU A 385 -42.90 -28.64 -40.13
CA GLU A 385 -44.13 -28.46 -40.87
C GLU A 385 -43.92 -28.71 -42.37
N ALA A 386 -42.81 -28.25 -42.95
CA ALA A 386 -42.46 -28.53 -44.35
C ALA A 386 -42.31 -30.03 -44.63
N VAL A 387 -41.58 -30.75 -43.77
CA VAL A 387 -41.42 -32.22 -43.88
C VAL A 387 -42.73 -32.94 -43.59
N GLY A 388 -43.48 -32.50 -42.58
CA GLY A 388 -44.80 -33.05 -42.26
C GLY A 388 -45.77 -32.93 -43.44
N ASN A 389 -45.75 -31.79 -44.14
CA ASN A 389 -46.57 -31.55 -45.33
C ASN A 389 -46.17 -32.47 -46.48
N ALA A 390 -44.87 -32.63 -46.73
CA ALA A 390 -44.38 -33.55 -47.75
C ALA A 390 -44.81 -35.01 -47.50
N LEU A 391 -44.77 -35.45 -46.24
CA LEU A 391 -45.14 -36.83 -45.87
C LEU A 391 -46.65 -37.05 -45.89
N LYS A 392 -47.43 -36.16 -45.27
CA LYS A 392 -48.89 -36.34 -45.09
C LYS A 392 -49.70 -36.00 -46.34
N HIS A 393 -49.33 -34.91 -47.02
CA HIS A 393 -50.15 -34.36 -48.11
C HIS A 393 -49.60 -34.73 -49.49
N ALA A 394 -48.28 -34.83 -49.64
CA ALA A 394 -47.68 -35.19 -50.93
C ALA A 394 -47.40 -36.71 -51.08
N SER A 395 -47.56 -37.50 -50.01
CA SER A 395 -47.18 -38.94 -49.96
C SER A 395 -45.75 -39.19 -50.44
N ALA A 396 -44.85 -38.24 -50.16
CA ALA A 396 -43.46 -38.28 -50.63
C ALA A 396 -42.70 -39.45 -50.00
N ARG A 397 -41.85 -40.12 -50.79
CA ARG A 397 -40.94 -41.16 -50.32
C ARG A 397 -39.52 -40.65 -50.14
N LYS A 398 -39.17 -39.57 -50.84
CA LYS A 398 -37.86 -38.92 -50.78
C LYS A 398 -38.02 -37.42 -50.56
N ILE A 399 -37.33 -36.93 -49.52
CA ILE A 399 -37.27 -35.51 -49.19
C ILE A 399 -35.80 -35.09 -49.18
N ALA A 400 -35.47 -33.98 -49.84
CA ALA A 400 -34.12 -33.40 -49.82
C ALA A 400 -34.13 -32.02 -49.18
N ILE A 401 -33.26 -31.83 -48.19
CA ILE A 401 -33.09 -30.58 -47.44
C ILE A 401 -31.71 -30.01 -47.77
N VAL A 402 -31.67 -28.89 -48.47
CA VAL A 402 -30.43 -28.29 -48.95
C VAL A 402 -30.31 -26.87 -48.43
N SER A 403 -29.15 -26.50 -47.89
CA SER A 403 -28.84 -25.09 -47.60
C SER A 403 -27.57 -24.64 -48.29
N GLU A 404 -27.54 -23.37 -48.68
CA GLU A 404 -26.40 -22.73 -49.34
C GLU A 404 -26.28 -21.24 -48.98
N PRO A 405 -25.09 -20.63 -49.07
CA PRO A 405 -24.93 -19.18 -48.90
C PRO A 405 -25.71 -18.40 -49.95
N ASN A 406 -26.30 -17.26 -49.58
CA ASN A 406 -26.86 -16.27 -50.50
C ASN A 406 -25.89 -15.09 -50.59
N GLY A 407 -25.55 -14.63 -51.80
CA GLY A 407 -24.37 -13.80 -52.12
C GLY A 407 -24.21 -12.43 -51.42
N ALA A 408 -25.02 -12.10 -50.42
CA ALA A 408 -24.96 -10.89 -49.59
C ALA A 408 -24.70 -11.15 -48.08
N GLY A 409 -24.30 -12.38 -47.71
CA GLY A 409 -24.09 -12.78 -46.31
C GLY A 409 -25.31 -13.47 -45.66
N GLY A 410 -26.42 -13.54 -46.40
CA GLY A 410 -27.57 -14.37 -46.08
C GLY A 410 -27.41 -15.85 -46.46
N TRP A 411 -28.52 -16.57 -46.39
CA TRP A 411 -28.56 -18.01 -46.66
C TRP A 411 -29.89 -18.43 -47.26
N LEU A 412 -29.84 -19.55 -47.95
CA LEU A 412 -30.99 -20.18 -48.56
C LEU A 412 -31.16 -21.59 -47.96
N LEU A 413 -32.39 -21.94 -47.58
CA LEU A 413 -32.76 -23.29 -47.17
C LEU A 413 -33.92 -23.76 -48.04
N ARG A 414 -33.73 -24.89 -48.72
CA ARG A 414 -34.71 -25.52 -49.60
C ARG A 414 -35.11 -26.88 -49.04
N VAL A 415 -36.42 -27.13 -48.97
CA VAL A 415 -37.00 -28.44 -48.69
C VAL A 415 -37.75 -28.86 -49.94
N SER A 416 -37.32 -29.96 -50.56
CA SER A 416 -37.91 -30.48 -51.79
C SER A 416 -38.37 -31.93 -51.63
N ASN A 417 -39.46 -32.31 -52.28
CA ASN A 417 -40.02 -33.65 -52.19
C ASN A 417 -40.48 -34.20 -53.55
N ASP A 418 -40.48 -35.54 -53.69
CA ASP A 418 -40.89 -36.29 -54.88
C ASP A 418 -42.39 -36.66 -54.92
N GLY A 419 -43.18 -36.01 -54.07
CA GLY A 419 -44.60 -36.30 -53.89
C GLY A 419 -45.49 -35.51 -54.86
N LYS A 420 -46.81 -35.71 -54.75
CA LYS A 420 -47.79 -35.00 -55.57
C LYS A 420 -47.66 -33.47 -55.42
N PRO A 421 -47.90 -32.70 -56.50
CA PRO A 421 -47.91 -31.25 -56.42
C PRO A 421 -48.84 -30.76 -55.32
N TYR A 422 -48.34 -29.89 -54.45
CA TYR A 422 -49.21 -29.11 -53.58
C TYR A 422 -49.78 -27.95 -54.41
N ASP A 423 -51.06 -28.02 -54.74
CA ASP A 423 -51.79 -26.94 -55.37
C ASP A 423 -52.48 -26.08 -54.29
N PRO A 424 -52.04 -24.82 -54.08
CA PRO A 424 -52.65 -23.93 -53.09
C PRO A 424 -54.10 -23.56 -53.41
N SER A 425 -54.54 -23.73 -54.67
CA SER A 425 -55.84 -23.29 -55.16
C SER A 425 -56.97 -24.33 -55.03
N THR A 426 -56.62 -25.61 -54.87
CA THR A 426 -57.58 -26.70 -54.59
C THR A 426 -57.86 -26.91 -53.10
N ALA A 427 -57.17 -26.20 -52.20
CA ALA A 427 -57.44 -26.16 -50.77
C ALA A 427 -58.63 -25.21 -50.45
N LEU A 428 -59.78 -25.42 -51.11
CA LEU A 428 -61.01 -24.68 -50.84
C LEU A 428 -61.64 -25.17 -49.53
N GLY A 429 -61.14 -24.63 -48.43
CA GLY A 429 -61.69 -24.80 -47.10
C GLY A 429 -60.71 -24.33 -46.05
N VAL A 430 -61.18 -23.50 -45.12
CA VAL A 430 -60.45 -23.07 -43.91
C VAL A 430 -59.96 -24.28 -43.08
N ASP A 431 -60.46 -25.48 -43.37
CA ASP A 431 -60.28 -26.68 -42.55
C ASP A 431 -59.10 -27.61 -42.89
N GLN A 432 -58.36 -27.47 -44.00
CA GLN A 432 -57.35 -28.50 -44.34
C GLN A 432 -55.96 -28.08 -44.89
N GLY A 433 -55.58 -26.80 -44.95
CA GLY A 433 -54.20 -26.50 -45.41
C GLY A 433 -53.66 -25.07 -45.28
N HIS A 434 -54.50 -24.06 -45.06
CA HIS A 434 -54.05 -22.66 -45.12
C HIS A 434 -53.20 -22.23 -43.91
N PHE A 435 -53.54 -22.70 -42.70
CA PHE A 435 -52.85 -22.29 -41.47
C PHE A 435 -51.38 -22.74 -41.38
N GLY A 436 -51.01 -23.88 -41.99
CA GLY A 436 -49.64 -24.40 -41.96
C GLY A 436 -48.66 -23.50 -42.72
N VAL A 437 -49.02 -23.09 -43.94
CA VAL A 437 -48.17 -22.23 -44.78
C VAL A 437 -48.17 -20.78 -44.29
N GLU A 438 -49.30 -20.24 -43.83
CA GLU A 438 -49.35 -18.91 -43.22
C GLU A 438 -48.56 -18.83 -41.91
N GLY A 439 -48.66 -19.87 -41.08
CA GLY A 439 -47.84 -20.04 -39.89
C GLY A 439 -46.35 -20.04 -40.23
N MET A 440 -45.93 -20.85 -41.22
CA MET A 440 -44.55 -20.87 -41.70
C MET A 440 -44.10 -19.50 -42.23
N LYS A 441 -44.93 -18.77 -42.99
CA LYS A 441 -44.63 -17.40 -43.46
C LYS A 441 -44.45 -16.41 -42.31
N ALA A 442 -45.29 -16.49 -41.28
CA ALA A 442 -45.16 -15.63 -40.10
C ALA A 442 -43.86 -15.91 -39.32
N ARG A 443 -43.47 -17.18 -39.19
CA ARG A 443 -42.18 -17.58 -38.58
C ARG A 443 -40.99 -17.15 -39.42
N ALA A 444 -41.09 -17.28 -40.75
CA ALA A 444 -40.07 -16.81 -41.69
C ALA A 444 -39.84 -15.29 -41.54
N ARG A 445 -40.90 -14.49 -41.44
CA ARG A 445 -40.78 -13.04 -41.19
C ARG A 445 -40.02 -12.72 -39.90
N ARG A 446 -40.26 -13.47 -38.81
CA ARG A 446 -39.51 -13.30 -37.55
C ARG A 446 -38.03 -13.66 -37.67
N LEU A 447 -37.69 -14.62 -38.53
CA LEU A 447 -36.31 -14.93 -38.91
C LEU A 447 -35.65 -13.85 -39.78
N GLY A 448 -36.41 -12.87 -40.26
CA GLY A 448 -35.96 -11.93 -41.29
C GLY A 448 -35.78 -12.61 -42.64
N ALA A 449 -36.51 -13.69 -42.91
CA ALA A 449 -36.42 -14.49 -44.12
C ALA A 449 -37.74 -14.47 -44.89
N LYS A 450 -37.67 -14.61 -46.21
CA LYS A 450 -38.81 -14.75 -47.12
C LYS A 450 -39.04 -16.22 -47.40
N LEU A 451 -40.29 -16.68 -47.26
CA LEU A 451 -40.69 -18.04 -47.62
C LEU A 451 -41.46 -18.03 -48.93
N SER A 452 -41.02 -18.84 -49.89
CA SER A 452 -41.69 -19.09 -51.16
C SER A 452 -41.91 -20.59 -51.36
N LEU A 453 -42.97 -20.92 -52.11
CA LEU A 453 -43.32 -22.28 -52.48
C LEU A 453 -43.48 -22.32 -53.99
N CYS A 454 -42.74 -23.19 -54.66
CA CYS A 454 -42.87 -23.42 -56.10
C CYS A 454 -43.04 -24.91 -56.38
N HIS A 455 -43.63 -25.21 -57.53
CA HIS A 455 -43.72 -26.55 -58.08
C HIS A 455 -43.11 -26.53 -59.47
N ASP A 456 -42.10 -27.36 -59.72
CA ASP A 456 -41.33 -27.37 -60.97
C ASP A 456 -41.80 -28.44 -61.98
N GLY A 457 -43.01 -28.96 -61.78
CA GLY A 457 -43.62 -30.02 -62.60
C GLY A 457 -43.27 -31.44 -62.15
N HIS A 458 -42.20 -31.61 -61.35
CA HIS A 458 -41.77 -32.91 -60.83
C HIS A 458 -41.60 -32.93 -59.30
N ARG A 459 -41.36 -31.78 -58.66
CA ARG A 459 -41.13 -31.64 -57.22
C ARG A 459 -41.79 -30.39 -56.68
N THR A 460 -42.27 -30.47 -55.45
CA THR A 460 -42.64 -29.29 -54.67
C THR A 460 -41.40 -28.83 -53.89
N VAL A 461 -41.07 -27.54 -53.99
CA VAL A 461 -39.90 -26.93 -53.36
C VAL A 461 -40.33 -25.74 -52.52
N LEU A 462 -40.12 -25.85 -51.21
CA LEU A 462 -40.26 -24.75 -50.27
C LEU A 462 -38.89 -24.12 -50.06
N THR A 463 -38.79 -22.81 -50.31
CA THR A 463 -37.56 -22.05 -50.19
C THR A 463 -37.69 -20.99 -49.10
N LEU A 464 -36.75 -20.98 -48.16
CA LEU A 464 -36.60 -19.98 -47.12
C LEU A 464 -35.32 -19.20 -47.40
N GLU A 465 -35.46 -17.93 -47.75
CA GLU A 465 -34.38 -17.05 -48.19
C GLU A 465 -34.17 -15.93 -47.19
N LYS A 466 -32.97 -15.83 -46.63
CA LYS A 466 -32.52 -14.67 -45.87
C LYS A 466 -31.50 -13.91 -46.72
N GLN A 467 -31.67 -12.59 -46.82
CA GLN A 467 -30.73 -11.70 -47.51
C GLN A 467 -29.51 -11.42 -46.64
#